data_AF-A0A022MC89-F1
#
_entry.id   AF-A0A022MC89-F1
#
_cell.length_a   1.000
_cell.length_b   1.000
_cell.length_c   1.000
_cell.angle_alpha   90.00
_cell.angle_beta   90.00
_cell.angle_gamma   90.00
#
_symmetry.space_group_name_H-M   'P 1'
#
loop_
_entity.id
_entity.type
_entity.pdbx_description
1 polymer ?
#
loop_
_entity_poly.entity_id
_entity_poly.type
_entity_poly.pdbx_seq_one_letter_code
_entity_poly.pdbx_strand_id
1 'polypeptide(L)'
;MSGGARDTAGTAPGTDGAADPSAAGERPESRPAAPDTGRTDAAAGSTGTAADEGEAAPRLLTPEDEQGFRERWHEIQSQFVDDPREAVHTADALVADVMQTLAATFSRHKQELESQWSQGERVDTEDLRKALRHYRSFFNRLLST
;
A
#
# COMPACT_ATOMS: atom_id res chain seq x y z
N MET A 1 20.98 22.82 60.27
CA MET A 1 22.14 21.89 60.27
C MET A 1 22.14 21.17 58.93
N SER A 2 23.29 21.19 58.25
CA SER A 2 23.70 20.45 57.04
C SER A 2 22.89 20.70 55.75
N GLY A 3 23.45 21.11 54.61
CA GLY A 3 24.84 21.21 54.17
C GLY A 3 25.05 20.45 52.85
N GLY A 4 25.59 21.13 51.83
CA GLY A 4 26.05 20.58 50.54
C GLY A 4 25.19 21.04 49.35
N ALA A 5 25.47 22.11 48.59
CA ALA A 5 26.69 22.63 47.95
C ALA A 5 27.34 21.62 47.00
N ARG A 6 27.11 21.78 45.68
CA ARG A 6 28.06 21.61 44.56
C ARG A 6 27.57 22.34 43.30
N ASP A 7 27.93 23.62 43.18
CA ASP A 7 27.97 24.35 41.91
C ASP A 7 29.20 23.92 41.12
N THR A 8 29.01 23.53 39.86
CA THR A 8 30.09 23.27 38.89
C THR A 8 30.17 24.42 37.90
N ALA A 9 31.29 25.14 37.93
CA ALA A 9 31.68 26.12 36.92
C ALA A 9 32.79 25.55 36.02
N GLY A 10 32.83 26.00 34.75
CA GLY A 10 33.99 25.90 33.84
C GLY A 10 33.60 25.46 32.42
N THR A 11 33.58 26.36 31.42
CA THR A 11 34.71 26.74 30.53
C THR A 11 34.96 25.68 29.45
N ALA A 12 35.08 25.90 28.14
CA ALA A 12 34.96 27.02 27.19
C ALA A 12 34.98 26.37 25.76
N PRO A 13 34.62 27.10 24.69
CA PRO A 13 34.56 26.56 23.32
C PRO A 13 35.83 26.84 22.50
N GLY A 14 35.99 26.09 21.40
CA GLY A 14 36.72 26.53 20.20
C GLY A 14 38.07 25.85 19.96
N THR A 15 38.13 25.05 18.88
CA THR A 15 39.36 24.86 18.11
C THR A 15 39.01 24.85 16.63
N ASP A 16 39.26 25.98 15.99
CA ASP A 16 39.41 26.16 14.55
C ASP A 16 40.79 25.58 14.15
N GLY A 17 40.88 24.94 12.99
CA GLY A 17 42.09 24.22 12.59
C GLY A 17 42.00 23.67 11.17
N ALA A 18 41.93 24.56 10.20
CA ALA A 18 42.15 24.25 8.79
C ALA A 18 43.64 23.97 8.51
N ALA A 19 43.96 22.85 7.85
CA ALA A 19 45.23 22.63 7.16
C ALA A 19 45.04 21.67 5.96
N ASP A 20 45.05 22.30 4.78
CA ASP A 20 45.44 21.89 3.43
C ASP A 20 45.84 20.42 3.11
N PRO A 21 45.22 19.79 2.08
CA PRO A 21 45.73 18.58 1.44
C PRO A 21 46.55 18.88 0.16
N SER A 22 47.87 18.65 0.22
CA SER A 22 48.78 18.74 -0.92
C SER A 22 49.37 17.37 -1.30
N ALA A 23 48.97 16.83 -2.46
CA ALA A 23 49.76 16.02 -3.40
C ALA A 23 48.85 15.64 -4.60
N ALA A 24 48.90 16.35 -5.73
CA ALA A 24 49.83 16.17 -6.86
C ALA A 24 49.76 14.76 -7.49
N GLY A 25 49.32 14.68 -8.75
CA GLY A 25 49.33 13.45 -9.54
C GLY A 25 48.51 13.47 -10.83
N GLU A 26 48.83 14.42 -11.72
CA GLU A 26 48.88 14.31 -13.20
C GLU A 26 47.80 13.52 -13.99
N ARG A 27 47.09 14.28 -14.86
CA ARG A 27 46.39 13.78 -16.06
C ARG A 27 47.41 13.31 -17.10
N PRO A 28 47.00 12.40 -18.00
CA PRO A 28 47.03 12.81 -19.41
C PRO A 28 45.75 12.48 -20.18
N GLU A 29 45.39 13.41 -21.07
CA GLU A 29 44.42 13.23 -22.15
C GLU A 29 44.90 12.19 -23.17
N SER A 30 44.00 11.36 -23.67
CA SER A 30 44.16 10.68 -24.96
C SER A 30 42.82 10.55 -25.68
N ARG A 31 42.80 11.15 -26.87
CA ARG A 31 41.74 11.28 -27.89
C ARG A 31 41.15 9.93 -28.32
N PRO A 32 39.87 9.88 -28.76
CA PRO A 32 39.15 8.64 -29.08
C PRO A 32 39.64 7.95 -30.35
N ALA A 33 39.60 6.61 -30.34
CA ALA A 33 39.68 5.76 -31.52
C ALA A 33 38.43 4.85 -31.54
N ALA A 34 37.63 4.96 -32.62
CA ALA A 34 36.54 4.04 -32.92
C ALA A 34 37.08 2.70 -33.41
N PRO A 35 36.34 1.61 -33.18
CA PRO A 35 36.11 0.69 -34.28
C PRO A 35 34.62 0.34 -34.47
N ASP A 36 34.21 0.37 -35.72
CA ASP A 36 33.02 -0.28 -36.26
C ASP A 36 33.21 -1.80 -36.19
N THR A 37 32.34 -2.49 -35.46
CA THR A 37 32.12 -3.94 -35.60
C THR A 37 30.67 -4.28 -35.24
N GLY A 38 29.86 -4.53 -36.28
CA GLY A 38 29.08 -5.76 -36.41
C GLY A 38 28.06 -6.12 -35.31
N ARG A 39 26.78 -5.98 -35.67
CA ARG A 39 25.68 -6.95 -35.45
C ARG A 39 25.73 -7.79 -34.16
N THR A 40 24.85 -7.46 -33.22
CA THR A 40 24.30 -8.41 -32.24
C THR A 40 22.79 -8.50 -32.40
N ASP A 41 22.35 -9.51 -33.15
CA ASP A 41 21.03 -10.11 -32.98
C ASP A 41 21.05 -10.84 -31.63
N ALA A 42 20.55 -10.20 -30.56
CA ALA A 42 20.16 -10.87 -29.32
C ALA A 42 19.54 -9.86 -28.35
N ALA A 43 18.22 -9.78 -28.36
CA ALA A 43 17.42 -9.88 -27.14
C ALA A 43 15.97 -9.85 -27.57
N ALA A 44 15.41 -11.05 -27.76
CA ALA A 44 14.01 -11.27 -27.47
C ALA A 44 13.75 -10.59 -26.12
N GLY A 45 13.10 -9.43 -26.16
CA GLY A 45 12.39 -8.89 -25.04
C GLY A 45 11.31 -9.89 -24.71
N SER A 46 11.68 -10.92 -23.95
CA SER A 46 10.76 -11.56 -23.03
C SER A 46 10.35 -10.44 -22.09
N THR A 47 9.35 -9.66 -22.51
CA THR A 47 8.32 -9.21 -21.60
C THR A 47 7.70 -10.49 -21.04
N GLY A 48 8.41 -11.09 -20.07
CA GLY A 48 7.76 -11.61 -18.90
C GLY A 48 7.10 -10.43 -18.21
N THR A 49 6.06 -9.88 -18.86
CA THR A 49 4.97 -9.26 -18.14
C THR A 49 4.49 -10.40 -17.29
N ALA A 50 4.89 -10.32 -16.02
CA ALA A 50 4.45 -11.21 -14.97
C ALA A 50 2.98 -11.51 -15.23
N ALA A 51 2.71 -12.78 -15.51
CA ALA A 51 1.43 -13.38 -15.20
C ALA A 51 1.29 -13.35 -13.67
N ASP A 52 1.19 -12.15 -13.12
CA ASP A 52 0.38 -11.84 -11.95
C ASP A 52 -0.84 -11.13 -12.54
N GLU A 53 -1.51 -11.85 -13.46
CA GLU A 53 -2.91 -11.62 -13.75
C GLU A 53 -3.58 -11.77 -12.40
N GLY A 54 -3.86 -10.64 -11.77
CA GLY A 54 -4.36 -10.57 -10.41
C GLY A 54 -5.40 -11.65 -10.22
N GLU A 55 -5.06 -12.63 -9.38
CA GLU A 55 -5.96 -13.71 -9.00
C GLU A 55 -7.30 -13.06 -8.71
N ALA A 56 -8.27 -13.30 -9.59
CA ALA A 56 -9.42 -12.44 -9.80
C ALA A 56 -10.04 -12.11 -8.45
N ALA A 57 -9.72 -10.92 -7.93
CA ALA A 57 -9.93 -10.66 -6.52
C ALA A 57 -11.44 -10.76 -6.23
N PRO A 58 -11.85 -11.56 -5.23
CA PRO A 58 -13.25 -11.87 -5.00
C PRO A 58 -14.04 -10.59 -4.74
N ARG A 59 -15.19 -10.43 -5.42
CA ARG A 59 -16.04 -9.23 -5.34
C ARG A 59 -16.54 -9.05 -3.89
N LEU A 60 -16.51 -7.81 -3.39
CA LEU A 60 -16.93 -7.45 -2.02
C LEU A 60 -18.45 -7.44 -1.85
N LEU A 61 -19.17 -7.23 -2.95
CA LEU A 61 -20.61 -7.38 -3.03
C LEU A 61 -20.91 -8.55 -3.95
N THR A 62 -21.94 -9.31 -3.61
CA THR A 62 -22.46 -10.30 -4.56
C THR A 62 -23.15 -9.56 -5.72
N PRO A 63 -23.24 -10.17 -6.91
CA PRO A 63 -23.99 -9.59 -8.02
C PRO A 63 -25.44 -9.25 -7.66
N GLU A 64 -26.06 -10.05 -6.79
CA GLU A 64 -27.43 -9.87 -6.33
C GLU A 64 -27.56 -8.64 -5.43
N ASP A 65 -26.64 -8.46 -4.47
CA ASP A 65 -26.62 -7.27 -3.61
C ASP A 65 -26.41 -6.00 -4.45
N GLU A 66 -25.44 -6.03 -5.37
CA GLU A 66 -25.15 -4.91 -6.26
C GLU A 66 -26.38 -4.53 -7.09
N GLN A 67 -27.09 -5.51 -7.67
CA GLN A 67 -28.30 -5.28 -8.43
C GLN A 67 -29.41 -4.69 -7.55
N GLY A 68 -29.65 -5.24 -6.36
CA GLY A 68 -30.68 -4.74 -5.45
C GLY A 68 -30.41 -3.32 -4.94
N PHE A 69 -29.14 -2.94 -4.74
CA PHE A 69 -28.79 -1.54 -4.43
C PHE A 69 -29.02 -0.61 -5.63
N ARG A 70 -28.70 -1.05 -6.86
CA ARG A 70 -28.94 -0.27 -8.09
C ARG A 70 -30.42 -0.05 -8.37
N GLU A 71 -31.26 -1.06 -8.15
CA GLU A 71 -32.71 -0.95 -8.31
C GLU A 71 -33.30 0.07 -7.33
N ARG A 72 -32.95 -0.03 -6.04
CA ARG A 72 -33.37 0.96 -5.03
C ARG A 72 -32.89 2.37 -5.33
N TRP A 73 -31.66 2.51 -5.83
CA TRP A 73 -31.15 3.81 -6.27
C TRP A 73 -31.99 4.41 -7.40
N HIS A 74 -32.42 3.59 -8.36
CA HIS A 74 -33.27 4.04 -9.46
C HIS A 74 -34.66 4.50 -8.99
N GLU A 75 -35.23 3.82 -8.01
CA GLU A 75 -36.50 4.22 -7.39
C GLU A 75 -36.38 5.58 -6.69
N ILE A 76 -35.30 5.81 -5.95
CA ILE A 76 -35.02 7.09 -5.28
C ILE A 76 -34.90 8.23 -6.30
N GLN A 77 -34.22 8.00 -7.42
CA GLN A 77 -34.10 8.98 -8.50
C GLN A 77 -35.47 9.35 -9.10
N SER A 78 -36.37 8.38 -9.21
CA SER A 78 -37.74 8.62 -9.67
C SER A 78 -38.53 9.44 -8.65
N GLN A 79 -38.43 9.09 -7.36
CA GLN A 79 -39.09 9.79 -6.26
C GLN A 79 -38.60 11.24 -6.11
N PHE A 80 -37.35 11.55 -6.43
CA PHE A 80 -36.77 12.88 -6.29
C PHE A 80 -37.53 13.97 -7.09
N VAL A 81 -38.15 13.59 -8.20
CA VAL A 81 -38.93 14.52 -9.03
C VAL A 81 -40.18 15.02 -8.30
N ASP A 82 -40.79 14.15 -7.49
CA ASP A 82 -42.04 14.44 -6.78
C ASP A 82 -41.79 14.91 -5.33
N ASP A 83 -40.88 14.24 -4.62
CA ASP A 83 -40.52 14.56 -3.23
C ASP A 83 -38.98 14.56 -3.05
N PRO A 84 -38.32 15.69 -3.33
CA PRO A 84 -36.86 15.77 -3.27
C PRO A 84 -36.30 15.65 -1.85
N ARG A 85 -37.07 16.02 -0.81
CA ARG A 85 -36.59 15.95 0.57
C ARG A 85 -36.58 14.51 1.05
N GLU A 86 -37.68 13.79 0.82
CA GLU A 86 -37.76 12.38 1.20
C GLU A 86 -36.78 11.54 0.37
N ALA A 87 -36.63 11.80 -0.93
CA ALA A 87 -35.68 11.07 -1.77
C ALA A 87 -34.24 11.19 -1.26
N VAL A 88 -33.82 12.37 -0.80
CA VAL A 88 -32.47 12.55 -0.21
C VAL A 88 -32.33 11.81 1.11
N HIS A 89 -33.36 11.81 1.96
CA HIS A 89 -33.35 11.04 3.21
C HIS A 89 -33.25 9.53 2.93
N THR A 90 -34.00 9.02 1.96
CA THR A 90 -33.92 7.61 1.52
C THR A 90 -32.57 7.28 0.89
N ALA A 91 -31.96 8.21 0.14
CA ALA A 91 -30.62 8.04 -0.40
C ALA A 91 -29.57 7.88 0.71
N ASP A 92 -29.65 8.70 1.76
CA ASP A 92 -28.75 8.62 2.91
C ASP A 92 -28.85 7.24 3.60
N ALA A 93 -30.08 6.78 3.83
CA ALA A 93 -30.32 5.45 4.38
C ALA A 93 -29.77 4.33 3.49
N LEU A 94 -29.96 4.42 2.16
CA LEU A 94 -29.44 3.44 1.21
C LEU A 94 -27.90 3.39 1.24
N VAL A 95 -27.23 4.54 1.35
CA VAL A 95 -25.77 4.59 1.45
C VAL A 95 -25.29 3.95 2.77
N ALA A 96 -25.97 4.21 3.88
CA ALA A 96 -25.67 3.58 5.16
C ALA A 96 -25.79 2.05 5.08
N ASP A 97 -26.84 1.53 4.42
CA ASP A 97 -27.02 0.10 4.17
C ASP A 97 -25.85 -0.49 3.35
N VAL A 98 -25.45 0.17 2.27
CA VAL A 98 -24.32 -0.27 1.44
C VAL A 98 -23.04 -0.35 2.26
N MET A 99 -22.75 0.68 3.06
CA MET A 99 -21.56 0.69 3.94
C MET A 99 -21.61 -0.46 4.95
N GLN A 100 -22.78 -0.72 5.55
CA GLN A 100 -22.96 -1.82 6.50
C GLN A 100 -22.72 -3.18 5.84
N THR A 101 -23.27 -3.41 4.64
CA THR A 101 -23.06 -4.65 3.89
C THR A 101 -21.60 -4.85 3.52
N LEU A 102 -20.93 -3.81 3.02
CA LEU A 102 -19.49 -3.87 2.72
C LEU A 102 -18.68 -4.23 3.98
N ALA A 103 -18.92 -3.54 5.09
CA ALA A 103 -18.24 -3.81 6.36
C ALA A 103 -18.45 -5.25 6.85
N ALA A 104 -19.66 -5.78 6.71
CA ALA A 104 -19.98 -7.17 7.05
C ALA A 104 -19.21 -8.16 6.16
N THR A 105 -19.18 -7.95 4.85
CA THR A 105 -18.44 -8.81 3.92
C THR A 105 -16.94 -8.79 4.20
N PHE A 106 -16.36 -7.60 4.43
CA PHE A 106 -14.95 -7.48 4.82
C PHE A 106 -14.64 -8.22 6.12
N SER A 107 -15.51 -8.08 7.12
CA SER A 107 -15.35 -8.75 8.42
C SER A 107 -15.35 -10.27 8.26
N ARG A 108 -16.24 -10.80 7.43
CA ARG A 108 -16.28 -12.23 7.10
C ARG A 108 -14.99 -12.69 6.39
N HIS A 109 -14.53 -11.94 5.40
CA HIS A 109 -13.31 -12.27 4.66
C HIS A 109 -12.07 -12.24 5.57
N LYS A 110 -11.99 -11.27 6.49
CA LYS A 110 -10.94 -11.22 7.52
C LYS A 110 -10.99 -12.46 8.41
N GLN A 111 -12.17 -12.85 8.89
CA GLN A 111 -12.33 -14.04 9.75
C GLN A 111 -11.91 -15.32 9.04
N GLU A 112 -12.25 -15.46 7.76
CA GLU A 112 -11.83 -16.61 6.95
C GLU A 112 -10.30 -16.64 6.78
N LEU A 113 -9.68 -15.49 6.55
CA LEU A 113 -8.23 -15.37 6.50
C LEU A 113 -7.58 -15.72 7.85
N GLU A 114 -8.13 -15.23 8.96
CA GLU A 114 -7.66 -15.51 10.31
C GLU A 114 -7.75 -17.01 10.63
N SER A 115 -8.89 -17.63 10.30
CA SER A 115 -9.13 -19.06 10.49
C SER A 115 -8.16 -19.95 9.73
N GLN A 116 -7.68 -19.54 8.55
CA GLN A 116 -6.74 -20.33 7.75
C GLN A 116 -5.36 -20.47 8.39
N TRP A 117 -4.93 -19.51 9.21
CA TRP A 117 -3.59 -19.53 9.85
C TRP A 117 -3.65 -19.79 11.35
N SER A 118 -4.80 -19.61 12.01
CA SER A 118 -4.96 -19.84 13.45
C SER A 118 -5.27 -21.30 13.83
N GLN A 119 -5.56 -22.18 12.86
CA GLN A 119 -5.99 -23.57 13.12
C GLN A 119 -4.86 -24.61 13.29
N GLY A 120 -3.58 -24.21 13.35
CA GLY A 120 -2.45 -25.16 13.44
C GLY A 120 -1.60 -25.01 14.70
N GLU A 121 -1.50 -26.08 15.51
CA GLU A 121 -0.66 -26.17 16.73
C GLU A 121 0.86 -26.05 16.45
N ARG A 122 1.27 -25.99 15.18
CA ARG A 122 2.61 -25.57 14.70
C ARG A 122 2.46 -24.85 13.35
N VAL A 123 2.23 -23.54 13.36
CA VAL A 123 2.27 -22.75 12.12
C VAL A 123 3.74 -22.58 11.73
N ASP A 124 4.14 -23.16 10.60
CA ASP A 124 5.50 -22.99 10.07
C ASP A 124 5.73 -21.53 9.65
N THR A 125 6.97 -21.06 9.74
CA THR A 125 7.35 -19.69 9.35
C THR A 125 7.05 -19.38 7.88
N GLU A 126 6.99 -20.40 7.02
CA GLU A 126 6.58 -20.29 5.63
C GLU A 126 5.08 -20.02 5.47
N ASP A 127 4.24 -20.62 6.31
CA ASP A 127 2.79 -20.37 6.28
C ASP A 127 2.48 -18.96 6.80
N LEU A 128 3.21 -18.47 7.81
CA LEU A 128 3.13 -17.05 8.21
C LEU A 128 3.51 -16.08 7.06
N ARG A 129 4.51 -16.44 6.23
CA ARG A 129 4.88 -15.63 5.07
C ARG A 129 3.78 -15.62 4.01
N LYS A 130 3.11 -16.75 3.78
CA LYS A 130 1.94 -16.81 2.88
C LYS A 130 0.78 -16.00 3.45
N ALA A 131 0.48 -16.14 4.74
CA ALA A 131 -0.52 -15.34 5.44
C ALA A 131 -0.34 -13.85 5.21
N LEU A 132 0.88 -13.35 5.41
CA LEU A 132 1.19 -11.93 5.23
C LEU A 132 0.99 -11.46 3.77
N ARG A 133 1.31 -12.31 2.78
CA ARG A 133 1.04 -12.02 1.36
C ARG A 133 -0.46 -11.92 1.08
N HIS A 134 -1.26 -12.82 1.65
CA HIS A 134 -2.71 -12.76 1.51
C HIS A 134 -3.29 -11.51 2.18
N TYR A 135 -2.82 -11.17 3.39
CA TYR A 135 -3.20 -9.91 4.06
C TYR A 135 -2.81 -8.67 3.26
N ARG A 136 -1.65 -8.66 2.59
CA ARG A 136 -1.25 -7.54 1.71
C ARG A 136 -2.21 -7.39 0.53
N SER A 137 -2.59 -8.50 -0.11
CA SER A 137 -3.56 -8.48 -1.21
C SER A 137 -4.92 -7.95 -0.73
N PHE A 138 -5.40 -8.45 0.40
CA PHE A 138 -6.65 -8.01 1.02
C PHE A 138 -6.61 -6.52 1.42
N PHE A 139 -5.49 -6.04 1.96
CA PHE A 139 -5.33 -4.64 2.34
C PHE A 139 -5.31 -3.71 1.12
N ASN A 140 -4.57 -4.06 0.07
CA ASN A 140 -4.56 -3.29 -1.17
C ASN A 140 -5.95 -3.28 -1.83
N ARG A 141 -6.72 -4.37 -1.71
CA ARG A 141 -8.12 -4.43 -2.15
C ARG A 141 -8.98 -3.42 -1.40
N LEU A 142 -8.82 -3.31 -0.08
CA LEU A 142 -9.57 -2.34 0.74
C LEU A 142 -9.30 -0.89 0.33
N LEU A 143 -8.05 -0.57 -0.04
CA LEU A 143 -7.66 0.78 -0.46
C LEU A 143 -8.02 1.14 -1.91
N SER A 144 -8.31 0.16 -2.76
CA SER A 144 -8.69 0.39 -4.17
C SER A 144 -10.20 0.40 -4.40
N THR A 145 -11.00 0.44 -3.32
CA THR A 145 -12.47 0.44 -3.34
C THR A 145 -13.03 1.83 -3.58
#